data_AF-A0A7J8FXZ9-F1
#
_entry.id   AF-A0A7J8FXZ9-F1
#
_cell.length_a   1.000
_cell.length_b   1.000
_cell.length_c   1.000
_cell.angle_alpha   90.00
_cell.angle_beta   90.00
_cell.angle_gamma   90.00
#
_symmetry.space_group_name_H-M   'P 1'
#
loop_
_entity.id
_entity.type
_entity.pdbx_description
1 polymer ?
#
loop_
_entity_poly.entity_id
_entity_poly.type
_entity_poly.pdbx_seq_one_letter_code
_entity_poly.pdbx_strand_id
1 'polypeptide(L)'
;MTLLTWLSSTLNTKKGTLVLTLATCTLWQTCMQKSSECWRKPSSLLRFHAVKKKFMAELKELRHKEQSPYIVQSIISLIMGMKFFRIKMYPVEDFEASLQFMQECAHYFLEVKDKDIKHALAGLFVEILVPVAAAVKNEVNVPCLRNFVESLYDTTLELSSRKKHSLALYPLVTCLLCVSQKQLFLNRWHIFLNNCLSNLKVSAVGSESPS
;
A
#
# COMPACT_ATOMS: atom_id res chain seq x y z
N MET A 1 -16.45 15.55 -1.31
CA MET A 1 -16.56 15.88 -2.75
C MET A 1 -15.57 17.01 -3.09
N THR A 2 -14.29 16.87 -2.71
CA THR A 2 -13.41 18.05 -2.59
C THR A 2 -11.92 17.81 -2.88
N LEU A 3 -11.48 16.56 -3.09
CA LEU A 3 -10.15 16.26 -3.65
C LEU A 3 -10.22 16.00 -5.15
N LEU A 4 -11.27 15.31 -5.62
CA LEU A 4 -11.48 14.98 -7.04
C LEU A 4 -11.85 16.19 -7.90
N THR A 5 -12.70 17.09 -7.39
CA THR A 5 -13.04 18.34 -8.07
C THR A 5 -11.84 19.28 -8.13
N TRP A 6 -11.05 19.34 -7.05
CA TRP A 6 -9.83 20.15 -6.99
C TRP A 6 -8.71 19.59 -7.88
N LEU A 7 -8.48 18.27 -7.86
CA LEU A 7 -7.61 17.59 -8.80
C LEU A 7 -8.07 17.85 -10.24
N SER A 8 -9.37 17.67 -10.54
CA SER A 8 -9.93 17.93 -11.87
C SER A 8 -9.76 19.37 -12.35
N SER A 9 -9.86 20.38 -11.47
CA SER A 9 -9.65 21.79 -11.84
C SER A 9 -8.18 22.15 -12.02
N THR A 10 -7.27 21.57 -11.24
CA THR A 10 -5.82 21.87 -11.33
C THR A 10 -5.12 21.08 -12.44
N LEU A 11 -5.72 19.98 -12.92
CA LEU A 11 -5.19 19.07 -13.95
C LEU A 11 -5.49 19.48 -15.40
N ASN A 12 -6.25 20.55 -15.62
CA ASN A 12 -6.76 20.92 -16.95
C ASN A 12 -5.70 21.57 -17.88
N THR A 13 -4.44 21.71 -17.44
CA THR A 13 -3.38 22.45 -18.18
C THR A 13 -2.27 21.58 -18.80
N LYS A 14 -2.22 20.26 -18.59
CA LYS A 14 -1.19 19.40 -19.22
C LYS A 14 -1.78 18.08 -19.74
N LYS A 15 -2.33 18.13 -20.96
CA LYS A 15 -2.98 17.01 -21.67
C LYS A 15 -1.93 16.07 -22.27
N GLY A 16 -2.06 14.77 -22.03
CA GLY A 16 -1.28 13.72 -22.70
C GLY A 16 -0.83 12.64 -21.73
N THR A 17 0.05 12.99 -20.80
CA THR A 17 0.69 12.01 -19.91
C THR A 17 -0.13 11.66 -18.66
N LEU A 18 -1.10 12.52 -18.31
CA LEU A 18 -1.98 12.36 -17.15
C LEU A 18 -3.17 11.43 -17.37
N VAL A 19 -3.47 11.07 -18.62
CA VAL A 19 -4.58 10.16 -18.94
C VAL A 19 -4.30 8.75 -18.44
N LEU A 20 -3.04 8.30 -18.47
CA LEU A 20 -2.65 7.00 -17.94
C LEU A 20 -2.75 6.93 -16.41
N THR A 21 -2.42 8.01 -15.69
CA THR A 21 -2.55 8.00 -14.23
C THR A 21 -3.97 8.26 -13.76
N LEU A 22 -4.74 9.08 -14.48
CA LEU A 22 -6.17 9.19 -14.21
C LEU A 22 -6.87 7.89 -14.57
N ALA A 23 -6.45 7.16 -15.61
CA ALA A 23 -6.96 5.84 -15.94
C ALA A 23 -6.54 4.78 -14.92
N THR A 24 -5.30 4.76 -14.42
CA THR A 24 -4.93 3.84 -13.33
C THR A 24 -5.63 4.22 -12.03
N CYS A 25 -5.81 5.50 -11.72
CA CYS A 25 -6.53 5.96 -10.54
C CYS A 25 -8.05 5.71 -10.64
N THR A 26 -8.68 5.90 -11.80
CA THR A 26 -10.11 5.59 -12.02
C THR A 26 -10.38 4.10 -12.21
N LEU A 27 -9.51 3.34 -12.88
CA LEU A 27 -9.60 1.86 -12.93
C LEU A 27 -9.35 1.26 -11.55
N TRP A 28 -8.39 1.80 -10.78
CA TRP A 28 -8.22 1.47 -9.37
C TRP A 28 -9.48 1.80 -8.60
N GLN A 29 -10.04 3.01 -8.72
CA GLN A 29 -11.26 3.44 -8.03
C GLN A 29 -12.50 2.58 -8.40
N THR A 30 -12.62 2.17 -9.67
CA THR A 30 -13.70 1.29 -10.15
C THR A 30 -13.51 -0.14 -9.66
N CYS A 31 -12.27 -0.65 -9.67
CA CYS A 31 -11.92 -1.95 -9.12
C CYS A 31 -12.03 -1.98 -7.58
N MET A 32 -11.72 -0.87 -6.89
CA MET A 32 -11.92 -0.67 -5.46
C MET A 32 -13.39 -0.67 -5.06
N GLN A 33 -14.23 0.04 -5.80
CA GLN A 33 -15.67 0.06 -5.53
C GLN A 33 -16.26 -1.35 -5.66
N LYS A 34 -15.87 -2.11 -6.69
CA LYS A 34 -16.31 -3.51 -6.89
C LYS A 34 -15.73 -4.49 -5.87
N SER A 35 -14.49 -4.29 -5.42
CA SER A 35 -13.88 -5.13 -4.39
C SER A 35 -14.51 -4.86 -3.02
N SER A 36 -14.76 -3.59 -2.65
CA SER A 36 -15.34 -3.18 -1.36
C SER A 36 -16.72 -3.77 -1.06
N GLU A 37 -17.51 -4.14 -2.08
CA GLU A 37 -18.80 -4.81 -1.93
C GLU A 37 -18.67 -6.29 -1.53
N CYS A 38 -17.63 -7.00 -1.97
CA CYS A 38 -17.34 -8.38 -1.56
C CYS A 38 -16.82 -8.49 -0.12
N TRP A 39 -16.20 -7.42 0.41
CA TRP A 39 -15.64 -7.39 1.76
C TRP A 39 -16.64 -6.94 2.84
N ARG A 40 -17.95 -7.11 2.65
CA ARG A 40 -18.94 -6.82 3.70
C ARG A 40 -19.38 -8.11 4.42
N LYS A 41 -18.52 -8.69 5.25
CA LYS A 41 -18.93 -9.72 6.23
C LYS A 41 -18.43 -9.37 7.64
N PRO A 42 -19.31 -9.04 8.60
CA PRO A 42 -18.90 -8.62 9.92
C PRO A 42 -18.23 -9.80 10.63
N SER A 43 -16.98 -9.59 11.02
CA SER A 43 -16.18 -10.59 11.71
C SER A 43 -16.02 -10.18 13.18
N SER A 44 -16.21 -11.13 14.07
CA SER A 44 -16.27 -10.95 15.53
C SER A 44 -14.92 -10.52 16.15
N LEU A 45 -14.91 -9.39 16.88
CA LEU A 45 -13.75 -8.74 17.52
C LEU A 45 -12.82 -9.67 18.34
N LEU A 46 -13.39 -10.59 19.14
CA LEU A 46 -12.59 -11.45 20.04
C LEU A 46 -11.64 -12.40 19.31
N ARG A 47 -12.00 -12.87 18.12
CA ARG A 47 -11.11 -13.74 17.32
C ARG A 47 -9.91 -12.96 16.78
N PHE A 48 -10.03 -11.65 16.55
CA PHE A 48 -8.98 -10.87 15.89
C PHE A 48 -7.79 -10.55 16.77
N HIS A 49 -8.02 -10.23 18.05
CA HIS A 49 -6.91 -9.97 18.96
C HIS A 49 -6.04 -11.21 19.15
N ALA A 50 -6.67 -12.38 19.28
CA ALA A 50 -5.97 -13.67 19.32
C ALA A 50 -5.20 -13.96 18.02
N VAL A 51 -5.80 -13.67 16.85
CA VAL A 51 -5.14 -13.84 15.54
C VAL A 51 -3.93 -12.92 15.39
N LYS A 52 -4.04 -11.63 15.75
CA LYS A 52 -2.89 -10.69 15.74
C LYS A 52 -1.75 -11.20 16.61
N LYS A 53 -2.06 -11.59 17.85
CA LYS A 53 -1.06 -12.07 18.82
C LYS A 53 -0.37 -13.35 18.32
N LYS A 54 -1.15 -14.30 17.80
CA LYS A 54 -0.62 -15.55 17.23
C LYS A 54 0.25 -15.27 16.00
N PHE A 55 -0.20 -14.42 15.08
CA PHE A 55 0.56 -14.00 13.91
C PHE A 55 1.91 -13.39 14.30
N MET A 56 1.94 -12.45 15.24
CA MET A 56 3.19 -11.81 15.66
C MET A 56 4.14 -12.79 16.34
N ALA A 57 3.61 -13.73 17.14
CA ALA A 57 4.41 -14.77 17.76
C ALA A 57 5.05 -15.71 16.72
N GLU A 58 4.24 -16.22 15.77
CA GLU A 58 4.72 -17.10 14.69
C GLU A 58 5.69 -16.37 13.76
N LEU A 59 5.40 -15.12 13.40
CA LEU A 59 6.30 -14.32 12.56
C LEU A 59 7.64 -14.12 13.27
N LYS A 60 7.63 -13.81 14.57
CA LYS A 60 8.86 -13.67 15.35
C LYS A 60 9.63 -14.99 15.39
N GLU A 61 8.96 -16.13 15.60
CA GLU A 61 9.62 -17.44 15.61
C GLU A 61 10.27 -17.77 14.26
N LEU A 62 9.54 -17.60 13.16
CA LEU A 62 10.04 -17.85 11.80
C LEU A 62 11.22 -16.94 11.45
N ARG A 63 11.24 -15.70 11.94
CA ARG A 63 12.36 -14.77 11.76
C ARG A 63 13.65 -15.19 12.47
N HIS A 64 13.57 -15.97 13.55
CA HIS A 64 14.76 -16.44 14.28
C HIS A 64 15.30 -17.76 13.73
N LYS A 65 14.56 -18.45 12.86
CA LYS A 65 15.02 -19.65 12.17
C LYS A 65 16.01 -19.30 11.07
N GLU A 66 16.91 -20.25 10.78
CA GLU A 66 17.82 -20.14 9.64
C GLU A 66 17.03 -19.93 8.35
N GLN A 67 17.42 -18.92 7.58
CA GLN A 67 16.68 -18.53 6.39
C GLN A 67 16.89 -19.58 5.30
N SER A 68 15.80 -20.24 4.92
CA SER A 68 15.74 -21.17 3.80
C SER A 68 14.51 -20.87 2.93
N PRO A 69 14.45 -21.34 1.67
CA PRO A 69 13.29 -21.12 0.82
C PRO A 69 11.97 -21.59 1.45
N TYR A 70 12.01 -22.65 2.25
CA TYR A 70 10.86 -23.14 3.01
C TYR A 70 10.38 -22.14 4.08
N ILE A 71 11.31 -21.54 4.82
CA ILE A 71 10.99 -20.53 5.85
C ILE A 71 10.44 -19.26 5.20
N VAL A 72 11.03 -18.80 4.10
CA VAL A 72 10.53 -17.67 3.31
C VAL A 72 9.09 -17.91 2.88
N GLN A 73 8.79 -19.09 2.31
CA GLN A 73 7.44 -19.43 1.87
C GLN A 73 6.45 -19.54 3.05
N SER A 74 6.90 -20.03 4.20
CA SER A 74 6.11 -20.08 5.43
C SER A 74 5.75 -18.68 5.93
N ILE A 75 6.71 -17.75 5.91
CA ILE A 75 6.49 -16.33 6.26
C ILE A 75 5.50 -15.69 5.28
N ILE A 76 5.68 -15.89 3.96
CA ILE A 76 4.76 -15.36 2.95
C ILE A 76 3.35 -15.90 3.16
N SER A 77 3.22 -17.20 3.43
CA SER A 77 1.91 -17.84 3.68
C SER A 77 1.24 -17.27 4.94
N LEU A 78 2.02 -17.04 5.99
CA LEU A 78 1.56 -16.41 7.23
C LEU A 78 1.07 -14.97 6.97
N ILE A 79 1.83 -14.17 6.21
CA ILE A 79 1.46 -12.81 5.79
C ILE A 79 0.17 -12.81 4.96
N MET A 80 0.06 -13.71 3.98
CA MET A 80 -1.15 -13.85 3.17
C MET A 80 -2.38 -14.25 4.00
N GLY A 81 -2.20 -14.98 5.10
CA GLY A 81 -3.26 -15.29 6.06
C GLY A 81 -3.88 -14.05 6.70
N MET A 82 -3.14 -12.94 6.77
CA MET A 82 -3.61 -11.67 7.33
C MET A 82 -4.34 -10.79 6.32
N LYS A 83 -4.49 -11.18 5.05
CA LYS A 83 -5.19 -10.37 4.03
C LYS A 83 -6.67 -10.08 4.38
N PHE A 84 -7.25 -10.89 5.27
CA PHE A 84 -8.61 -10.70 5.77
C PHE A 84 -8.68 -9.77 6.99
N PHE A 85 -7.56 -9.17 7.37
CA PHE A 85 -7.49 -8.20 8.46
C PHE A 85 -8.28 -6.96 8.09
N ARG A 86 -9.27 -6.61 8.92
CA ARG A 86 -10.08 -5.41 8.74
C ARG A 86 -9.86 -4.44 9.87
N ILE A 87 -9.51 -3.21 9.49
CA ILE A 87 -9.41 -2.09 10.41
C ILE A 87 -10.81 -1.55 10.66
N LYS A 88 -11.15 -1.41 11.94
CA LYS A 88 -12.27 -0.57 12.36
C LYS A 88 -11.76 0.85 12.49
N MET A 89 -12.48 1.80 11.89
CA MET A 89 -12.18 3.23 12.02
C MET A 89 -12.62 3.79 13.37
N TYR A 90 -13.63 3.16 14.00
CA TYR A 90 -14.16 3.59 15.28
C TYR A 90 -14.36 2.40 16.24
N PRO A 91 -14.15 2.62 17.54
CA PRO A 91 -13.62 3.86 18.16
C PRO A 91 -12.13 4.06 17.83
N VAL A 92 -11.58 5.26 18.09
CA VAL A 92 -10.21 5.63 17.64
C VAL A 92 -9.14 4.72 18.22
N GLU A 93 -9.35 4.19 19.42
CA GLU A 93 -8.46 3.26 20.10
C GLU A 93 -8.32 1.93 19.34
N ASP A 94 -9.42 1.43 18.75
CA ASP A 94 -9.41 0.23 17.91
C ASP A 94 -8.64 0.46 16.60
N PHE A 95 -8.75 1.68 16.05
CA PHE A 95 -8.00 2.11 14.88
C PHE A 95 -6.50 2.17 15.20
N GLU A 96 -6.11 2.86 16.27
CA GLU A 96 -4.73 2.99 16.73
C GLU A 96 -4.11 1.63 17.04
N ALA A 97 -4.81 0.74 17.75
CA ALA A 97 -4.33 -0.62 18.03
C ALA A 97 -4.18 -1.48 16.75
N SER A 98 -4.90 -1.14 15.69
CA SER A 98 -4.76 -1.79 14.38
C SER A 98 -3.60 -1.20 13.58
N LEU A 99 -3.38 0.11 13.67
CA LEU A 99 -2.23 0.80 13.09
C LEU A 99 -0.92 0.43 13.79
N GLN A 100 -0.91 0.22 15.11
CA GLN A 100 0.25 -0.31 15.83
C GLN A 100 0.70 -1.67 15.29
N PHE A 101 -0.25 -2.59 15.08
CA PHE A 101 0.03 -3.86 14.43
C PHE A 101 0.63 -3.67 13.02
N MET A 102 0.06 -2.77 12.21
CA MET A 102 0.63 -2.47 10.90
C MET A 102 2.04 -1.86 11.01
N GLN A 103 2.30 -1.04 12.03
CA GLN A 103 3.60 -0.45 12.27
C GLN A 103 4.65 -1.51 12.60
N GLU A 104 4.32 -2.56 13.37
CA GLU A 104 5.23 -3.69 13.60
C GLU A 104 5.58 -4.42 12.28
N CYS A 105 4.59 -4.64 11.43
CA CYS A 105 4.81 -5.16 10.08
C CYS A 105 5.64 -4.20 9.21
N ALA A 106 5.46 -2.88 9.35
CA ALA A 106 6.22 -1.87 8.63
C ALA A 106 7.70 -1.90 9.01
N HIS A 107 8.02 -2.03 10.30
CA HIS A 107 9.41 -2.22 10.73
C HIS A 107 10.02 -3.46 10.08
N TYR A 108 9.28 -4.58 10.04
CA TYR A 108 9.77 -5.78 9.38
C TYR A 108 9.96 -5.60 7.86
N PHE A 109 9.07 -4.86 7.18
CA PHE A 109 9.21 -4.53 5.76
C PHE A 109 10.48 -3.72 5.46
N LEU A 110 10.87 -2.81 6.36
CA LEU A 110 12.08 -2.02 6.24
C LEU A 110 13.34 -2.88 6.46
N GLU A 111 13.32 -3.77 7.44
CA GLU A 111 14.44 -4.64 7.84
C GLU A 111 14.71 -5.80 6.87
N VAL A 112 13.65 -6.46 6.37
CA VAL A 112 13.78 -7.69 5.60
C VAL A 112 14.52 -7.43 4.29
N LYS A 113 15.39 -8.35 3.86
CA LYS A 113 16.13 -8.22 2.58
C LYS A 113 15.50 -9.03 1.46
N ASP A 114 14.78 -10.08 1.82
CA ASP A 114 14.12 -10.97 0.87
C ASP A 114 13.01 -10.22 0.11
N LYS A 115 13.07 -10.29 -1.21
CA LYS A 115 12.17 -9.53 -2.09
C LYS A 115 10.73 -10.05 -2.04
N ASP A 116 10.54 -11.35 -1.88
CA ASP A 116 9.23 -11.98 -1.99
C ASP A 116 8.46 -11.74 -0.69
N ILE A 117 9.16 -11.73 0.45
CA ILE A 117 8.60 -11.26 1.74
C ILE A 117 8.22 -9.77 1.67
N LYS A 118 9.09 -8.90 1.11
CA LYS A 118 8.72 -7.48 0.92
C LYS A 118 7.48 -7.32 0.07
N HIS A 119 7.37 -8.06 -1.03
CA HIS A 119 6.21 -8.00 -1.92
C HIS A 119 4.93 -8.47 -1.22
N ALA A 120 5.00 -9.54 -0.43
CA ALA A 120 3.88 -10.02 0.37
C ALA A 120 3.42 -8.98 1.41
N LEU A 121 4.35 -8.36 2.13
CA LEU A 121 4.04 -7.28 3.08
C LEU A 121 3.43 -6.06 2.38
N ALA A 122 3.95 -5.68 1.21
CA ALA A 122 3.40 -4.57 0.44
C ALA A 122 1.96 -4.85 -0.01
N GLY A 123 1.68 -6.07 -0.47
CA GLY A 123 0.32 -6.51 -0.79
C GLY A 123 -0.60 -6.44 0.42
N LEU A 124 -0.15 -6.91 1.60
CA LEU A 124 -0.91 -6.82 2.84
C LEU A 124 -1.26 -5.38 3.21
N PHE A 125 -0.29 -4.46 3.15
CA PHE A 125 -0.54 -3.05 3.44
C PHE A 125 -1.55 -2.42 2.48
N VAL A 126 -1.46 -2.72 1.18
CA VAL A 126 -2.43 -2.25 0.20
C VAL A 126 -3.81 -2.73 0.60
N GLU A 127 -4.04 -4.04 0.73
CA GLU A 127 -5.34 -4.65 1.08
C GLU A 127 -5.98 -4.01 2.32
N ILE A 128 -5.16 -3.69 3.34
CA ILE A 128 -5.65 -3.08 4.58
C ILE A 128 -5.91 -1.57 4.43
N LEU A 129 -5.06 -0.83 3.72
CA LEU A 129 -5.17 0.62 3.58
C LEU A 129 -6.21 1.04 2.53
N VAL A 130 -6.53 0.17 1.57
CA VAL A 130 -7.64 0.33 0.60
C VAL A 130 -8.94 0.84 1.27
N PRO A 131 -9.54 0.12 2.25
CA PRO A 131 -10.78 0.55 2.88
C PRO A 131 -10.58 1.81 3.74
N VAL A 132 -9.39 2.01 4.32
CA VAL A 132 -9.06 3.23 5.07
C VAL A 132 -9.12 4.44 4.14
N ALA A 133 -8.47 4.38 2.97
CA ALA A 133 -8.48 5.43 1.97
C ALA A 133 -9.91 5.81 1.51
N ALA A 134 -10.81 4.82 1.42
CA ALA A 134 -12.21 5.06 1.06
C ALA A 134 -13.01 5.77 2.18
N ALA A 135 -12.66 5.52 3.44
CA ALA A 135 -13.33 6.08 4.62
C ALA A 135 -12.83 7.49 5.00
N VAL A 136 -11.59 7.84 4.65
CA VAL A 136 -10.96 9.12 4.99
C VAL A 136 -11.56 10.26 4.14
N LYS A 137 -12.76 10.73 4.50
CA LYS A 137 -13.38 11.95 3.94
C LYS A 137 -13.28 13.16 4.87
N ASN A 138 -13.11 12.96 6.19
CA ASN A 138 -13.07 14.02 7.20
C ASN A 138 -11.92 13.91 8.24
N GLU A 139 -11.12 12.83 8.24
CA GLU A 139 -10.23 12.47 9.38
C GLU A 139 -8.73 12.38 9.03
N VAL A 140 -8.24 13.25 8.15
CA VAL A 140 -6.82 13.25 7.70
C VAL A 140 -5.82 13.61 8.82
N ASN A 141 -6.31 13.84 10.04
CA ASN A 141 -5.51 14.32 11.17
C ASN A 141 -5.30 13.26 12.27
N VAL A 142 -5.38 11.96 11.97
CA VAL A 142 -4.97 10.93 12.94
C VAL A 142 -3.44 10.81 12.94
N PRO A 143 -2.73 11.16 14.03
CA PRO A 143 -1.26 11.20 14.04
C PRO A 143 -0.61 9.84 13.73
N CYS A 144 -1.22 8.73 14.17
CA CYS A 144 -0.68 7.40 13.95
C CYS A 144 -0.64 7.01 12.45
N LEU A 145 -1.67 7.37 11.68
CA LEU A 145 -1.72 7.11 10.24
C LEU A 145 -0.68 7.95 9.50
N ARG A 146 -0.54 9.23 9.89
CA ARG A 146 0.50 10.11 9.34
C ARG A 146 1.89 9.51 9.56
N ASN A 147 2.22 9.15 10.80
CA ASN A 147 3.53 8.62 11.16
C ASN A 147 3.82 7.30 10.42
N PHE A 148 2.81 6.44 10.27
CA PHE A 148 2.90 5.22 9.47
C PHE A 148 3.26 5.53 8.01
N VAL A 149 2.56 6.45 7.37
CA VAL A 149 2.82 6.85 5.98
C VAL A 149 4.22 7.45 5.82
N GLU A 150 4.59 8.38 6.70
CA GLU A 150 5.91 9.03 6.67
C GLU A 150 7.05 8.01 6.85
N SER A 151 6.86 6.98 7.68
CA SER A 151 7.86 5.95 7.92
C SER A 151 8.13 5.03 6.71
N LEU A 152 7.15 4.88 5.81
CA LEU A 152 7.24 3.93 4.69
C LEU A 152 7.42 4.59 3.33
N TYR A 153 6.93 5.81 3.14
CA TYR A 153 6.75 6.40 1.81
C TYR A 153 8.07 6.50 1.03
N ASP A 154 9.09 7.14 1.59
CA ASP A 154 10.34 7.42 0.87
C ASP A 154 11.08 6.12 0.52
N THR A 155 11.18 5.18 1.46
CA THR A 155 11.80 3.86 1.21
C THR A 155 11.04 3.07 0.15
N THR A 156 9.71 3.06 0.22
CA THR A 156 8.90 2.33 -0.76
C THR A 156 9.03 2.96 -2.15
N LEU A 157 9.02 4.29 -2.23
CA LEU A 157 9.22 5.03 -3.47
C LEU A 157 10.59 4.73 -4.09
N GLU A 158 11.66 4.76 -3.29
CA GLU A 158 13.01 4.43 -3.74
C GLU A 158 13.08 2.99 -4.28
N LEU A 159 12.57 2.01 -3.53
CA LEU A 159 12.57 0.61 -3.95
C LEU A 159 11.74 0.39 -5.22
N SER A 160 10.64 1.13 -5.39
CA SER A 160 9.75 1.02 -6.55
C SER A 160 10.40 1.50 -7.85
N SER A 161 11.44 2.35 -7.78
CA SER A 161 12.19 2.80 -8.95
C SER A 161 12.94 1.65 -9.66
N ARG A 162 13.17 0.53 -8.95
CA ARG A 162 13.86 -0.64 -9.49
C ARG A 162 12.85 -1.53 -10.22
N LYS A 163 13.11 -1.83 -11.51
CA LYS A 163 12.23 -2.64 -12.37
C LYS A 163 11.75 -3.97 -11.75
N LYS A 164 12.59 -4.64 -10.97
CA LYS A 164 12.24 -5.91 -10.30
C LYS A 164 11.20 -5.79 -9.19
N HIS A 165 10.95 -4.58 -8.66
CA HIS A 165 9.99 -4.34 -7.58
C HIS A 165 8.85 -3.42 -7.98
N SER A 166 8.97 -2.69 -9.08
CA SER A 166 8.03 -1.65 -9.52
C SER A 166 6.57 -2.10 -9.48
N LEU A 167 6.23 -3.20 -10.16
CA LEU A 167 4.84 -3.70 -10.24
C LEU A 167 4.25 -4.07 -8.87
N ALA A 168 5.07 -4.59 -7.96
CA ALA A 168 4.62 -4.98 -6.63
C ALA A 168 4.51 -3.79 -5.66
N LEU A 169 5.35 -2.76 -5.83
CA LEU A 169 5.44 -1.63 -4.91
C LEU A 169 4.65 -0.39 -5.35
N TYR A 170 4.39 -0.20 -6.65
CA TYR A 170 3.55 0.90 -7.13
C TYR A 170 2.16 0.95 -6.48
N PRO A 171 1.47 -0.18 -6.27
CA PRO A 171 0.21 -0.18 -5.54
C PRO A 171 0.36 0.38 -4.13
N LEU A 172 1.44 0.02 -3.42
CA LEU A 172 1.70 0.51 -2.08
C LEU A 172 2.03 2.01 -2.07
N VAL A 173 2.93 2.49 -2.94
CA VAL A 173 3.26 3.92 -3.04
C VAL A 173 2.01 4.76 -3.33
N THR A 174 1.16 4.27 -4.25
CA THR A 174 -0.10 4.92 -4.60
C THR A 174 -1.03 4.97 -3.39
N CYS A 175 -1.19 3.85 -2.67
CA CYS A 175 -2.08 3.77 -1.52
C CYS A 175 -1.59 4.69 -0.38
N LEU A 176 -0.29 4.71 -0.09
CA LEU A 176 0.32 5.61 0.89
C LEU A 176 0.09 7.08 0.55
N LEU A 177 0.18 7.48 -0.72
CA LEU A 177 -0.19 8.83 -1.15
C LEU A 177 -1.68 9.11 -0.89
N CYS A 178 -2.57 8.18 -1.23
CA CYS A 178 -4.01 8.35 -1.05
C CYS A 178 -4.43 8.55 0.42
N VAL A 179 -3.77 7.87 1.37
CA VAL A 179 -4.03 8.02 2.81
C VAL A 179 -3.19 9.12 3.48
N SER A 180 -2.26 9.74 2.73
CA SER A 180 -1.37 10.78 3.27
C SER A 180 -2.10 12.11 3.50
N GLN A 181 -1.45 12.99 4.27
CA GLN A 181 -1.89 14.35 4.42
C GLN A 181 -1.76 15.15 3.12
N LYS A 182 -2.64 16.13 2.93
CA LYS A 182 -2.70 16.98 1.73
C LYS A 182 -1.34 17.55 1.32
N GLN A 183 -0.53 18.00 2.29
CA GLN A 183 0.80 18.57 1.99
C GLN A 183 1.75 17.52 1.40
N LEU A 184 1.88 16.35 2.02
CA LEU A 184 2.72 15.26 1.51
C LEU A 184 2.25 14.83 0.12
N PHE A 185 0.93 14.65 -0.05
CA PHE A 185 0.36 14.31 -1.36
C PHE A 185 0.80 15.31 -2.43
N LEU A 186 0.55 16.62 -2.23
CA LEU A 186 0.88 17.67 -3.20
C LEU A 186 2.39 17.79 -3.49
N ASN A 187 3.22 17.53 -2.49
CA ASN A 187 4.68 17.62 -2.62
C ASN A 187 5.30 16.41 -3.30
N ARG A 188 4.65 15.23 -3.29
CA ARG A 188 5.29 13.98 -3.69
C ARG A 188 4.63 13.24 -4.87
N TRP A 189 3.35 13.50 -5.16
CA TRP A 189 2.61 12.80 -6.22
C TRP A 189 3.28 12.89 -7.60
N HIS A 190 3.82 14.06 -7.95
CA HIS A 190 4.45 14.30 -9.25
C HIS A 190 5.77 13.53 -9.40
N ILE A 191 6.50 13.29 -8.30
CA ILE A 191 7.73 12.47 -8.31
C ILE A 191 7.38 11.02 -8.64
N PHE A 192 6.37 10.47 -7.97
CA PHE A 192 5.89 9.12 -8.24
C PHE A 192 5.42 8.96 -9.69
N LEU A 193 4.66 9.93 -10.20
CA LEU A 193 4.25 9.96 -11.60
C LEU A 193 5.43 9.88 -12.57
N ASN A 194 6.44 10.71 -12.36
CA ASN A 194 7.62 10.73 -13.22
C ASN A 194 8.35 9.37 -13.21
N ASN A 195 8.40 8.70 -12.05
CA ASN A 195 8.97 7.35 -11.92
C ASN A 195 8.15 6.29 -12.67
N CYS A 196 6.83 6.36 -12.64
CA CYS A 196 5.98 5.46 -13.43
C CYS A 196 6.22 5.66 -14.93
N LEU A 197 6.31 6.91 -15.37
CA LEU A 197 6.45 7.28 -16.79
C LEU A 197 7.83 6.96 -17.36
N SER A 198 8.90 7.14 -16.59
CA SER A 198 10.25 6.77 -17.01
C SER A 198 10.37 5.27 -17.24
N ASN A 199 9.70 4.45 -16.43
CA ASN A 199 9.67 3.01 -16.61
C ASN A 199 8.86 2.57 -17.85
N LEU A 200 7.78 3.27 -18.20
CA LEU A 200 6.98 2.98 -19.40
C LEU A 200 7.70 3.38 -20.69
N LYS A 201 8.43 4.51 -20.70
CA LYS A 201 9.20 4.96 -21.86
C LYS A 201 10.27 3.96 -22.30
N VAL A 202 10.89 3.25 -21.35
CA VAL A 202 11.93 2.26 -21.65
C VAL A 202 11.35 0.97 -22.27
N SER A 203 10.07 0.66 -22.03
CA SER A 203 9.40 -0.52 -22.63
C SER A 203 8.98 -0.32 -24.09
N ALA A 204 8.88 0.93 -24.57
CA ALA A 204 8.47 1.26 -25.93
C ALA A 204 9.63 1.30 -26.95
N VAL A 205 10.88 1.29 -26.49
CA VAL A 205 12.09 1.37 -27.34
C VAL A 205 12.72 -0.03 -27.57
N GLY A 206 11.97 -1.09 -27.29
CA GLY A 206 12.44 -2.48 -27.39
C GLY A 206 12.00 -3.27 -28.63
N SER A 207 11.31 -2.65 -29.60
CA SER A 207 10.73 -3.34 -30.76
C SER A 207 11.20 -2.82 -32.13
N GLU A 208 12.37 -2.20 -32.21
CA GLU A 208 13.06 -1.97 -33.48
C GLU A 208 14.41 -2.69 -33.44
N SER A 209 14.42 -3.93 -33.89
CA SER A 209 15.63 -4.63 -34.30
C SER A 209 16.09 -4.08 -35.66
N PRO A 210 17.40 -3.84 -35.87
CA PRO A 210 17.91 -3.30 -37.11
C PRO A 210 17.98 -4.39 -38.18
N SER A 211 17.47 -4.09 -39.37
CA SER A 211 17.76 -4.79 -40.62
C SER A 211 17.80 -3.78 -41.75
#